data_AF-A0A2G6HYG7-F1
#
_entry.id   AF-A0A2G6HYG7-F1
#
_cell.length_a   1.000
_cell.length_b   1.000
_cell.length_c   1.000
_cell.angle_alpha   90.00
_cell.angle_beta   90.00
_cell.angle_gamma   90.00
#
_symmetry.space_group_name_H-M   'P 1'
#
loop_
_entity.id
_entity.type
_entity.pdbx_description
1 polymer ?
#
loop_
_entity_poly.entity_id
_entity_poly.type
_entity_poly.pdbx_seq_one_letter_code
_entity_poly.pdbx_strand_id
1 'polypeptide(L)'
;AFLFWLLYRTRTGRAFRAIAEDPAGARLAGIPLLKTGFMSYALTGVLGGITAVLMSVLLGSASAGLGDQLGHKVLAVSIIAGLGNLKGGLVAGLLLGILEALIQGYLAGSWSNAIAFVIMLVVILIKPRGIFGSRL
;
A
#
# COMPACT_ATOMS: atom_id res chain seq x y z
N ALA A 1 -5.84 6.56 10.76
CA ALA A 1 -7.09 7.31 11.03
C ALA A 1 -7.22 8.58 10.20
N PHE A 2 -6.21 9.47 10.18
CA PHE A 2 -6.25 10.73 9.41
C PHE A 2 -6.56 10.55 7.91
N LEU A 3 -5.90 9.59 7.24
CA LEU A 3 -6.14 9.32 5.82
C LEU A 3 -7.59 8.88 5.53
N PHE A 4 -8.18 8.08 6.43
CA PHE A 4 -9.58 7.66 6.31
C PHE A 4 -10.53 8.84 6.45
N TRP A 5 -10.27 9.73 7.40
CA TRP A 5 -11.08 10.93 7.56
C TRP A 5 -10.96 11.86 6.34
N LEU A 6 -9.74 12.03 5.81
CA LEU A 6 -9.49 12.79 4.60
C LEU A 6 -10.25 12.19 3.41
N LEU A 7 -10.21 10.87 3.21
CA LEU A 7 -10.80 10.22 2.03
C LEU A 7 -12.33 10.10 2.09
N TYR A 8 -12.92 9.94 3.28
CA TYR A 8 -14.37 9.71 3.43
C TYR A 8 -15.17 10.96 3.83
N ARG A 9 -14.53 11.98 4.43
CA ARG A 9 -15.23 13.19 4.90
C ARG A 9 -15.02 14.41 3.99
N THR A 10 -13.95 14.46 3.20
CA THR A 10 -13.61 15.67 2.43
C THR A 10 -14.13 15.64 0.99
N ARG A 11 -14.33 16.85 0.41
CA ARG A 11 -14.71 17.01 -1.00
C ARG A 11 -13.66 16.40 -1.95
N THR A 12 -12.38 16.48 -1.59
CA THR A 12 -11.27 15.88 -2.33
C THR A 12 -11.32 14.35 -2.31
N GLY A 13 -11.70 13.75 -1.18
CA GLY A 13 -11.93 12.31 -1.04
C GLY A 13 -13.01 11.77 -1.98
N ARG A 14 -14.11 12.51 -2.15
CA ARG A 14 -15.17 12.17 -3.12
C ARG A 14 -14.69 12.25 -4.57
N ALA A 15 -13.87 13.25 -4.89
CA ALA A 15 -13.27 13.37 -6.22
C ALA A 15 -12.35 12.18 -6.54
N PHE A 16 -11.54 11.72 -5.59
CA PHE A 16 -10.70 10.52 -5.79
C PHE A 16 -11.51 9.26 -6.09
N ARG A 17 -12.64 9.06 -5.40
CA ARG A 17 -13.49 7.89 -5.64
C ARG A 17 -14.21 7.98 -6.99
N ALA A 18 -14.69 9.15 -7.38
CA ALA A 18 -15.32 9.36 -8.69
C ALA A 18 -14.36 9.08 -9.85
N ILE A 19 -13.09 9.50 -9.74
CA ILE A 19 -12.06 9.25 -10.75
C ILE A 19 -11.69 7.75 -10.81
N ALA A 20 -11.70 7.06 -9.67
CA ALA A 20 -11.41 5.63 -9.60
C ALA A 20 -12.49 4.75 -10.24
N GLU A 21 -13.72 5.26 -10.34
CA GLU A 21 -14.86 4.54 -10.91
C GLU A 21 -14.99 4.81 -12.41
N ASP A 22 -15.02 6.08 -12.82
CA ASP A 22 -14.91 6.46 -14.23
C ASP A 22 -14.21 7.83 -14.41
N PRO A 23 -12.95 7.84 -14.91
CA PRO A 23 -12.23 9.08 -15.16
C PRO A 23 -12.85 9.92 -16.28
N ALA A 24 -13.60 9.32 -17.22
CA ALA A 24 -14.28 10.06 -18.27
C ALA A 24 -15.53 10.77 -17.73
N GLY A 25 -16.39 10.05 -16.99
CA GLY A 25 -17.54 10.61 -16.28
C GLY A 25 -17.16 11.69 -15.25
N ALA A 26 -16.04 11.53 -14.56
CA ALA A 26 -15.53 12.55 -13.64
C ALA A 26 -15.18 13.88 -14.32
N ARG A 27 -14.68 13.85 -15.58
CA ARG A 27 -14.44 15.09 -16.37
C ARG A 27 -15.74 15.82 -16.68
N LEU A 28 -16.78 15.06 -17.06
CA LEU A 28 -18.10 15.61 -17.39
C LEU A 28 -18.78 16.23 -16.16
N ALA A 29 -18.51 15.69 -14.96
CA ALA A 29 -18.98 16.24 -13.69
C ALA A 29 -18.19 17.50 -13.23
N GLY A 30 -17.24 18.01 -14.03
CA GLY A 30 -16.46 19.20 -13.70
C GLY A 30 -15.33 18.97 -12.68
N ILE A 31 -14.94 17.71 -12.42
CA ILE A 31 -13.85 17.40 -11.49
C ILE A 31 -12.51 17.64 -12.18
N PRO A 32 -11.63 18.50 -11.64
CA PRO A 32 -10.33 18.76 -12.23
C PRO A 32 -9.40 17.56 -11.99
N LEU A 33 -9.28 16.69 -13.00
CA LEU A 33 -8.42 15.50 -12.96
C LEU A 33 -6.95 15.84 -12.69
N LEU A 34 -6.42 16.88 -13.33
CA LEU A 34 -5.02 17.26 -13.16
C LEU A 34 -4.73 17.62 -11.70
N LYS A 35 -5.51 18.55 -11.11
CA LYS A 35 -5.34 18.96 -9.70
C LYS A 35 -5.51 17.78 -8.75
N THR A 36 -6.52 16.95 -8.98
CA THR A 36 -6.81 15.80 -8.12
C THR A 36 -5.67 14.77 -8.22
N GLY A 37 -5.20 14.45 -9.42
CA GLY A 37 -4.08 13.55 -9.66
C GLY A 37 -2.76 14.05 -9.06
N PHE A 38 -2.44 15.34 -9.20
CA PHE A 38 -1.26 15.91 -8.53
C PHE A 38 -1.36 15.79 -7.01
N MET A 39 -2.55 15.96 -6.45
CA MET A 39 -2.78 15.83 -5.01
C MET A 39 -2.66 14.39 -4.51
N SER A 40 -3.06 13.37 -5.29
CA SER A 40 -2.82 11.96 -4.92
C SER A 40 -1.35 11.58 -5.02
N TYR A 41 -0.65 12.05 -6.06
CA TYR A 41 0.79 11.83 -6.18
C TYR A 41 1.56 12.51 -5.06
N ALA A 42 1.22 13.75 -4.71
CA ALA A 42 1.82 14.46 -3.59
C ALA A 42 1.59 13.72 -2.26
N LEU A 43 0.36 13.24 -2.00
CA LEU A 43 0.03 12.46 -0.81
C LEU A 43 0.86 11.17 -0.73
N THR A 44 0.98 10.46 -1.86
CA THR A 44 1.77 9.21 -1.94
C THR A 44 3.25 9.49 -1.72
N GLY A 45 3.78 10.56 -2.30
CA GLY A 45 5.17 10.99 -2.12
C GLY A 45 5.49 11.33 -0.66
N VAL A 46 4.60 12.05 0.03
CA VAL A 46 4.77 12.35 1.47
C VAL A 46 4.78 11.08 2.31
N LEU A 47 3.83 10.16 2.07
CA LEU A 47 3.78 8.89 2.80
C LEU A 47 4.98 7.98 2.50
N GLY A 48 5.42 7.93 1.25
CA GLY A 48 6.63 7.22 0.83
C GLY A 48 7.88 7.79 1.48
N GLY A 49 8.01 9.11 1.53
CA GLY A 49 9.11 9.80 2.19
C GLY A 49 9.17 9.52 3.69
N ILE A 50 8.03 9.59 4.39
CA ILE A 50 7.94 9.24 5.82
C ILE A 50 8.38 7.78 6.02
N THR A 51 7.92 6.87 5.17
CA THR A 51 8.26 5.44 5.25
C THR A 51 9.76 5.22 5.03
N ALA A 52 10.36 5.89 4.05
CA ALA A 52 11.79 5.80 3.76
C ALA A 52 12.65 6.30 4.93
N VAL A 53 12.29 7.44 5.54
CA VAL A 53 12.99 7.97 6.72
C VAL A 53 12.89 7.02 7.90
N LEU A 54 11.67 6.52 8.21
CA LEU A 54 11.47 5.57 9.30
C LEU A 54 12.31 4.31 9.11
N MET A 55 12.38 3.79 7.90
CA MET A 55 13.13 2.58 7.61
C MET A 55 14.65 2.81 7.63
N SER A 56 15.10 3.97 7.15
CA SER A 56 16.53 4.35 7.23
C SER A 56 17.01 4.50 8.67
N VAL A 57 16.15 5.00 9.58
CA VAL A 57 16.47 5.10 11.01
C VAL A 57 16.54 3.71 11.64
N LEU A 58 15.63 2.80 11.27
CA LEU A 58 15.59 1.44 11.82
C LEU A 58 16.84 0.62 11.47
N LEU A 59 17.37 0.76 10.25
CA LEU A 59 18.50 -0.01 9.75
C LEU A 59 19.87 0.66 9.99
N GLY A 60 19.91 1.89 10.49
CA GLY A 60 21.13 2.64 10.79
C GLY A 60 22.04 2.94 9.59
N SER A 61 21.63 2.57 8.38
CA SER A 61 22.40 2.73 7.14
C SER A 61 21.45 2.96 5.96
N ALA A 62 21.78 3.91 5.10
CA ALA A 62 21.07 4.15 3.85
C ALA A 62 21.83 3.46 2.71
N SER A 63 21.50 2.19 2.45
CA SER A 63 22.05 1.44 1.31
C SER A 63 21.06 1.43 0.13
N ALA A 64 21.57 1.52 -1.10
CA ALA A 64 20.76 1.50 -2.31
C ALA A 64 19.90 0.21 -2.43
N GLY A 65 20.36 -0.90 -1.84
CA GLY A 65 19.61 -2.16 -1.80
C GLY A 65 18.33 -2.14 -0.95
N LEU A 66 18.16 -1.14 -0.07
CA LEU A 66 16.94 -1.01 0.73
C LEU A 66 15.71 -0.73 -0.12
N GLY A 67 15.87 0.05 -1.19
CA GLY A 67 14.78 0.34 -2.11
C GLY A 67 14.24 -0.92 -2.78
N ASP A 68 15.16 -1.80 -3.21
CA ASP A 68 14.80 -3.08 -3.83
C ASP A 68 14.09 -4.01 -2.83
N GLN A 69 14.65 -4.19 -1.64
CA GLN A 69 14.03 -5.03 -0.60
C GLN A 69 12.66 -4.50 -0.17
N LEU A 70 12.50 -3.19 -0.03
CA LEU A 70 11.21 -2.58 0.29
C LEU A 70 10.21 -2.70 -0.87
N GLY A 71 10.67 -2.57 -2.11
CA GLY A 71 9.84 -2.72 -3.30
C GLY A 71 9.14 -4.08 -3.35
N HIS A 72 9.90 -5.16 -3.16
CA HIS A 72 9.37 -6.52 -3.11
C HIS A 72 8.29 -6.69 -2.01
N LYS A 73 8.50 -6.12 -0.83
CA LYS A 73 7.54 -6.18 0.28
C LYS A 73 6.26 -5.39 0.02
N VAL A 74 6.39 -4.19 -0.54
CA VAL A 74 5.24 -3.33 -0.90
C VAL A 74 4.39 -4.02 -1.97
N LEU A 75 5.02 -4.67 -2.95
CA LEU A 75 4.32 -5.47 -3.95
C LEU A 75 3.53 -6.62 -3.32
N ALA A 76 4.15 -7.37 -2.40
CA ALA A 76 3.48 -8.45 -1.69
C ALA A 76 2.25 -7.95 -0.90
N VAL A 77 2.40 -6.89 -0.11
CA VAL A 77 1.30 -6.29 0.67
C VAL A 77 0.18 -5.79 -0.24
N SER A 78 0.51 -5.11 -1.34
CA SER A 78 -0.47 -4.58 -2.29
C SER A 78 -1.35 -5.67 -2.90
N ILE A 79 -0.74 -6.80 -3.27
CA ILE A 79 -1.45 -7.92 -3.88
C ILE A 79 -2.34 -8.66 -2.85
N ILE A 80 -1.84 -8.87 -1.62
CA ILE A 80 -2.62 -9.49 -0.53
C ILE A 80 -3.83 -8.61 -0.16
N ALA A 81 -3.64 -7.29 -0.12
CA ALA A 81 -4.67 -6.32 0.21
C ALA A 81 -5.79 -6.23 -0.83
N GLY A 82 -5.44 -6.32 -2.12
CA GLY A 82 -6.32 -6.02 -3.24
C GLY A 82 -6.29 -4.52 -3.61
N LEU A 83 -6.09 -4.22 -4.89
CA LEU A 83 -6.01 -2.86 -5.43
C LEU A 83 -7.30 -2.07 -5.14
N GLY A 84 -7.15 -0.85 -4.60
CA GLY A 84 -8.28 0.06 -4.34
C GLY A 84 -8.91 -0.04 -2.94
N ASN A 85 -8.60 -1.06 -2.12
CA ASN A 85 -9.12 -1.15 -0.76
C ASN A 85 -8.11 -0.67 0.30
N LEU A 86 -8.23 0.60 0.69
CA LEU A 86 -7.38 1.21 1.72
C LEU A 86 -7.45 0.48 3.08
N LYS A 87 -8.62 -0.07 3.45
CA LYS A 87 -8.76 -0.83 4.72
C LYS A 87 -8.02 -2.16 4.65
N GLY A 88 -8.14 -2.85 3.51
CA GLY A 88 -7.41 -4.08 3.24
C GLY A 88 -5.90 -3.89 3.27
N GLY A 89 -5.41 -2.79 2.69
CA GLY A 89 -3.99 -2.41 2.70
C GLY A 89 -3.41 -2.26 4.10
N LEU A 90 -4.12 -1.55 4.97
CA LEU A 90 -3.70 -1.33 6.36
C LEU A 90 -3.61 -2.66 7.13
N VAL A 91 -4.64 -3.51 7.02
CA VAL A 91 -4.71 -4.78 7.74
C VAL A 91 -3.66 -5.76 7.22
N ALA A 92 -3.52 -5.88 5.89
CA ALA A 92 -2.55 -6.76 5.26
C ALA A 92 -1.11 -6.35 5.58
N GLY A 93 -0.80 -5.05 5.51
CA GLY A 93 0.54 -4.54 5.83
C GLY A 93 0.91 -4.74 7.29
N LEU A 94 -0.04 -4.54 8.20
CA LEU A 94 0.19 -4.70 9.63
C LEU A 94 0.36 -6.19 10.02
N LEU A 95 -0.45 -7.08 9.43
CA LEU A 95 -0.29 -8.53 9.60
C LEU A 95 1.05 -9.04 9.06
N LEU A 96 1.42 -8.64 7.84
CA LEU A 96 2.70 -9.03 7.24
C LEU A 96 3.89 -8.49 8.04
N GLY A 97 3.82 -7.24 8.53
CA GLY A 97 4.87 -6.65 9.36
C GLY A 97 5.05 -7.38 10.69
N ILE A 98 3.96 -7.77 11.36
CA ILE A 98 4.01 -8.55 12.60
C ILE A 98 4.58 -9.95 12.34
N LEU A 99 4.10 -10.63 11.29
CA LEU A 99 4.61 -11.93 10.88
C LEU A 99 6.11 -11.85 10.58
N GLU A 100 6.55 -10.82 9.86
CA GLU A 100 7.95 -10.62 9.56
C GLU A 100 8.80 -10.39 10.81
N ALA A 101 8.34 -9.54 11.74
CA ALA A 101 9.04 -9.28 12.99
C ALA A 101 9.18 -10.56 13.85
N LEU A 102 8.14 -11.40 13.89
CA LEU A 102 8.17 -12.71 14.56
C LEU A 102 9.14 -13.68 13.87
N ILE A 103 9.15 -13.73 12.54
CA ILE A 103 10.02 -14.62 11.77
C ILE A 103 11.49 -14.20 11.92
N GLN A 104 11.80 -12.90 11.86
CA GLN A 104 13.15 -12.38 12.08
C GLN A 104 13.67 -12.66 13.50
N GLY A 105 12.77 -12.68 14.50
CA GLY A 105 13.11 -13.03 15.88
C GLY A 105 13.42 -14.52 16.11
N TYR A 106 12.88 -15.42 15.28
CA TYR A 106 13.02 -16.88 15.44
C TYR A 106 13.97 -17.53 14.43
N LEU A 107 14.08 -17.03 13.20
CA LEU A 107 14.92 -17.57 12.11
C LEU A 107 15.85 -16.49 11.55
N ALA A 108 17.13 -16.81 11.41
CA ALA A 108 18.17 -15.88 10.95
C ALA A 108 17.90 -15.33 9.53
N GLY A 109 17.53 -14.05 9.47
CA GLY A 109 17.83 -13.01 8.47
C GLY A 109 17.47 -13.23 7.00
N SER A 110 17.87 -14.33 6.39
CA SER A 110 17.79 -14.53 4.92
C SER A 110 16.50 -15.23 4.48
N TRP A 111 15.95 -16.10 5.33
CA TRP A 111 14.72 -16.84 5.02
C TRP A 111 13.45 -15.99 5.13
N SER A 112 13.51 -14.85 5.82
CA SER A 112 12.36 -13.95 6.03
C SER A 112 11.72 -13.48 4.72
N ASN A 113 12.54 -13.05 3.75
CA ASN A 113 12.05 -12.57 2.46
C ASN A 113 11.44 -13.70 1.62
N ALA A 114 12.04 -14.90 1.65
CA ALA A 114 11.52 -16.06 0.93
C ALA A 114 10.15 -16.48 1.48
N ILE A 115 9.98 -16.49 2.81
CA ILE A 115 8.72 -16.83 3.46
C ILE A 115 7.64 -15.79 3.15
N ALA A 116 7.97 -14.49 3.14
CA ALA A 116 7.02 -13.44 2.74
C ALA A 116 6.53 -13.64 1.28
N PHE A 117 7.42 -14.04 0.38
CA PHE A 117 7.08 -14.37 -1.00
C PHE A 117 6.20 -15.62 -1.11
N VAL A 118 6.48 -16.66 -0.32
CA VAL A 118 5.65 -17.87 -0.26
C VAL A 118 4.25 -17.54 0.26
N ILE A 119 4.15 -16.72 1.32
CA ILE A 119 2.86 -16.27 1.86
C ILE A 119 2.07 -15.50 0.80
N MET A 120 2.71 -14.59 0.08
CA MET A 120 2.09 -13.87 -1.04
C MET A 120 1.57 -14.82 -2.11
N LEU A 121 2.37 -15.81 -2.52
CA LEU A 121 2.01 -16.79 -3.54
C LEU A 121 0.82 -17.65 -3.10
N VAL A 122 0.80 -18.08 -1.83
CA VAL A 122 -0.33 -18.82 -1.23
C VAL A 122 -1.60 -17.97 -1.20
N VAL A 123 -1.50 -16.69 -0.83
CA VAL A 123 -2.68 -15.79 -0.81
C VAL A 123 -3.24 -15.58 -2.21
N ILE A 124 -2.40 -15.42 -3.23
CA ILE A 124 -2.84 -15.31 -4.63
C ILE A 124 -3.56 -16.59 -5.06
N LEU A 125 -3.03 -17.77 -4.68
CA LEU A 125 -3.61 -19.06 -5.03
C LEU A 125 -5.01 -19.26 -4.44
N ILE A 126 -5.21 -18.82 -3.19
CA ILE A 126 -6.48 -18.98 -2.48
C ILE A 126 -7.49 -17.89 -2.88
N LYS A 127 -7.02 -16.66 -3.16
CA LYS A 127 -7.90 -15.52 -3.45
C LYS A 127 -7.22 -14.51 -4.40
N PRO A 128 -7.26 -14.73 -5.73
CA PRO A 128 -6.52 -13.92 -6.71
C PRO A 128 -6.97 -12.45 -6.82
N ARG A 129 -8.10 -12.09 -6.21
CA ARG A 129 -8.59 -10.70 -6.10
C ARG A 129 -8.22 -10.00 -4.78
N GLY A 130 -7.37 -10.61 -3.95
CA GLY A 130 -7.01 -10.13 -2.61
C GLY A 130 -8.08 -10.43 -1.56
N ILE A 131 -7.70 -10.36 -0.28
CA ILE A 131 -8.57 -10.72 0.87
C ILE A 131 -9.80 -9.81 0.92
N PHE A 132 -9.62 -8.54 0.59
CA PHE A 132 -10.59 -7.46 0.69
C PHE A 132 -11.06 -6.91 -0.67
N GLY A 133 -11.01 -7.74 -1.73
CA GLY A 133 -11.46 -7.36 -3.06
C GLY A 133 -12.81 -6.64 -3.04
N SER A 134 -12.78 -5.34 -3.36
CA SER A 134 -13.99 -4.56 -3.56
C SER A 134 -14.61 -4.97 -4.89
N ARG A 135 -15.90 -5.31 -4.88
CA ARG A 135 -16.77 -5.03 -6.02
C ARG A 135 -16.70 -3.51 -6.25
N LEU A 136 -16.03 -3.11 -7.32
CA LEU A 136 -16.55 -2.04 -8.17
C LEU A 136 -17.32 -2.75 -9.26
#